data_AF-A0A1Z1WRN0-F1
#
_entry.id   AF-A0A1Z1WRN0-F1
#
_cell.length_a   1.000
_cell.length_b   1.000
_cell.length_c   1.000
_cell.angle_alpha   90.00
_cell.angle_beta   90.00
_cell.angle_gamma   90.00
#
_symmetry.space_group_name_H-M   'P 1'
#
loop_
_entity.id
_entity.type
_entity.pdbx_description
1 polymer ?
#
loop_
_entity_poly.entity_id
_entity_poly.type
_entity_poly.pdbx_seq_one_letter_code
_entity_poly.pdbx_strand_id
1 'polypeptide(L)' 'MQPAAALAGRAAEHGARLIIVNAEPTPYDDQADEVVREPIGTALPALLGRIAD' A
#
# COMPACT_ATOMS: atom_id res chain seq x y z
N MET A 1 14.28 2.39 -0.87
CA MET A 1 15.14 3.58 -0.71
C MET A 1 14.32 4.73 -0.15
N GLN A 2 14.79 5.33 0.94
CA GLN A 2 14.31 6.63 1.42
C GLN A 2 14.83 7.73 0.46
N PRO A 3 14.12 8.86 0.25
CA PRO A 3 13.07 9.46 1.10
C PRO A 3 11.61 9.21 0.66
N ALA A 4 11.36 8.78 -0.58
CA ALA A 4 10.00 8.65 -1.11
C ALA A 4 9.15 7.62 -0.33
N ALA A 5 9.76 6.51 0.09
CA ALA A 5 9.07 5.47 0.86
C ALA A 5 8.55 5.96 2.22
N ALA A 6 9.14 7.00 2.82
CA ALA A 6 8.64 7.57 4.08
C ALA A 6 7.29 8.27 3.92
N LEU A 7 6.92 8.72 2.71
CA LEU A 7 5.66 9.43 2.51
C LEU A 7 4.45 8.55 2.85
N ALA A 8 4.52 7.25 2.56
CA ALA A 8 3.47 6.29 2.89
C ALA A 8 3.28 6.18 4.41
N GLY A 9 4.37 6.00 5.17
CA GLY A 9 4.35 5.96 6.63
C GLY A 9 3.80 7.26 7.23
N ARG A 10 4.25 8.42 6.72
CA ARG A 10 3.73 9.72 7.18
C ARG A 10 2.24 9.89 6.90
N ALA A 11 1.75 9.42 5.75
CA ALA A 11 0.33 9.50 5.43
C ALA A 11 -0.52 8.67 6.42
N ALA A 12 -0.08 7.44 6.73
CA ALA A 12 -0.73 6.58 7.71
C ALA A 12 -0.70 7.19 9.13
N GLU A 13 0.42 7.75 9.56
CA GLU A 13 0.54 8.48 10.83
C GLU A 13 -0.46 9.65 10.94
N HIS A 14 -0.84 10.25 9.82
CA HIS A 14 -1.83 11.32 9.74
C HIS A 14 -3.26 10.81 9.45
N GLY A 15 -3.51 9.51 9.54
CA GLY A 15 -4.84 8.91 9.45
C GLY A 15 -5.35 8.67 8.02
N ALA A 16 -4.48 8.72 7.02
CA ALA A 16 -4.85 8.27 5.68
C ALA A 16 -4.95 6.74 5.64
N ARG A 17 -5.93 6.23 4.88
CA ARG A 17 -6.03 4.79 4.60
C ARG A 17 -4.83 4.35 3.76
N LEU A 18 -4.01 3.44 4.28
CA LEU A 18 -2.81 2.93 3.65
C LEU A 18 -3.03 1.50 3.13
N ILE A 19 -2.88 1.33 1.81
CA ILE A 19 -2.92 0.02 1.14
C ILE A 19 -1.54 -0.24 0.54
N ILE A 20 -0.92 -1.36 0.92
CA ILE A 20 0.40 -1.77 0.41
C ILE A 20 0.23 -2.91 -0.58
N VAL A 21 0.64 -2.68 -1.83
CA VAL A 21 0.75 -3.73 -2.85
C VAL A 21 2.22 -3.97 -3.11
N ASN A 22 2.76 -5.05 -2.53
CA ASN A 22 4.16 -5.41 -2.73
C ASN A 22 4.38 -6.92 -2.54
N ALA A 23 5.19 -7.52 -3.41
CA ALA A 23 5.49 -8.95 -3.34
C ALA A 23 6.27 -9.31 -2.07
N GLU A 24 7.19 -8.44 -1.63
CA GLU A 24 8.04 -8.64 -0.46
C GLU A 24 7.57 -7.83 0.75
N PRO A 25 7.79 -8.31 1.98
CA PRO A 25 7.49 -7.54 3.20
C PRO A 25 8.06 -6.13 3.18
N THR A 26 7.32 -5.19 3.74
CA THR A 26 7.75 -3.81 3.90
C THR A 26 7.76 -3.42 5.38
N PRO A 27 8.61 -2.46 5.79
CA PRO A 27 8.58 -1.96 7.17
C PRO A 27 7.27 -1.30 7.61
N TYR A 28 6.34 -1.06 6.68
CA TYR A 28 5.07 -0.36 6.93
C TYR A 28 3.86 -1.31 6.95
N ASP A 29 4.08 -2.63 6.81
CA ASP A 29 2.99 -3.61 6.73
C ASP A 29 2.08 -3.56 7.95
N ASP A 30 2.66 -3.38 9.15
CA ASP A 30 1.90 -3.28 10.41
C ASP A 30 1.07 -2.00 10.52
N GLN A 31 1.40 -0.97 9.72
CA GLN A 31 0.69 0.30 9.67
C GLN A 31 -0.37 0.33 8.55
N ALA A 32 -0.39 -0.67 7.67
CA ALA A 32 -1.29 -0.72 6.54
C ALA A 32 -2.66 -1.30 6.93
N ASP A 33 -3.72 -0.72 6.39
CA ASP A 33 -5.09 -1.26 6.52
C ASP A 33 -5.28 -2.52 5.68
N GLU A 34 -4.51 -2.65 4.59
CA GLU A 34 -4.56 -3.79 3.68
C GLU A 34 -3.17 -4.02 3.06
N VAL A 35 -2.72 -5.28 3.07
CA VAL A 35 -1.46 -5.71 2.46
C VAL A 35 -1.74 -6.79 1.41
N VAL A 36 -1.43 -6.50 0.15
CA VAL A 36 -1.65 -7.38 -0.99
C VAL A 36 -0.32 -7.94 -1.49
N ARG A 37 -0.21 -9.28 -1.51
CA ARG A 37 1.02 -10.04 -1.88
C ARG A 37 0.97 -10.69 -3.25
N GLU A 38 0.04 -10.25 -4.08
CA GLU A 38 -0.15 -10.77 -5.44
C GLU A 38 0.74 -10.03 -6.45
N PRO A 39 1.00 -10.62 -7.64
CA PRO A 39 1.70 -9.92 -8.72
C PRO A 39 1.03 -8.59 -9.04
N ILE A 40 1.83 -7.53 -9.17
CA ILE A 40 1.30 -6.16 -9.32
C ILE A 40 0.38 -5.99 -10.53
N GLY A 41 0.65 -6.71 -11.62
CA GLY A 41 -0.17 -6.70 -12.84
C GLY A 41 -1.59 -7.25 -12.64
N THR A 42 -1.81 -8.06 -11.61
CA THR A 42 -3.13 -8.61 -11.24
C THR A 42 -3.77 -7.77 -10.14
N ALA A 43 -2.99 -7.44 -9.11
CA ALA A 43 -3.47 -6.75 -7.92
C ALA A 43 -3.94 -5.32 -8.21
N LEU A 44 -3.17 -4.56 -8.99
CA LEU A 44 -3.41 -3.14 -9.18
C LEU A 44 -4.70 -2.84 -9.97
N PRO A 45 -4.99 -3.51 -11.11
CA PRO A 45 -6.27 -3.29 -11.80
C PRO A 45 -7.49 -3.61 -10.94
N ALA A 46 -7.44 -4.71 -10.17
CA ALA A 46 -8.53 -5.10 -9.29
C ALA A 46 -8.73 -4.10 -8.14
N LEU A 47 -7.64 -3.61 -7.54
CA LEU A 47 -7.68 -2.58 -6.50
C LEU A 47 -8.29 -1.28 -7.02
N LEU A 48 -7.85 -0.81 -8.19
CA LEU A 48 -8.36 0.43 -8.78
C LEU A 48 -9.85 0.32 -9.12
N GLY A 49 -10.31 -0.85 -9.60
CA GLY A 49 -11.75 -1.11 -9.81
C GLY A 49 -12.56 -0.88 -8.54
N ARG A 50 -12.12 -1.42 -7.40
CA ARG A 50 -12.81 -1.27 -6.10
C ARG A 50 -12.83 0.16 -5.55
N ILE A 51 -11.86 1.01 -5.92
CA ILE A 51 -11.72 2.38 -5.40
C ILE A 51 -12.49 3.38 -6.28
N ALA A 52 -12.64 3.09 -7.58
CA ALA A 52 -13.29 3.98 -8.53
C ALA A 52 -14.83 3.91 -8.48
N ASP A 53 -15.39 2.89 -7.82
CA ASP A 53 -16.82 2.71 -7.55
C ASP A 53 -17.28 3.53 -6.33
#